data_AF-X0VDE7-F1
#
_entry.id   AF-X0VDE7-F1
#
_cell.length_a   1.000
_cell.length_b   1.000
_cell.length_c   1.000
_cell.angle_alpha   90.00
_cell.angle_beta   90.00
_cell.angle_gamma   90.00
#
_symmetry.space_group_name_H-M   'P 1'
#
loop_
_entity.id
_entity.type
_entity.pdbx_description
1 polymer ?
#
loop_
_entity_poly.entity_id
_entity_poly.type
_entity_poly.pdbx_seq_one_letter_code
_entity_poly.pdbx_strand_id
1 'polypeptide(L)' 'MRPLTPWQRLALGGTAFLALWAVGTAGYMTIEGFGFLDAAYQTITAITTAGFGEINPLGDVGRV' A
#
# COMPACT_ATOMS: atom_id res chain seq x y z
N MET A 1 17.36 -10.82 25.90
CA MET A 1 16.60 -10.60 24.65
C MET A 1 16.87 -11.78 23.72
N ARG A 2 15.88 -12.63 23.44
CA ARG A 2 16.06 -13.76 22.51
C ARG A 2 16.16 -13.20 21.08
N PRO A 3 17.21 -13.51 20.31
CA PRO A 3 17.32 -13.03 18.94
C PRO A 3 16.19 -13.63 18.09
N LEU A 4 15.50 -12.79 17.33
CA LEU A 4 14.52 -13.25 16.34
C LEU A 4 15.24 -14.10 15.29
N THR A 5 14.71 -15.29 15.00
CA THR A 5 15.26 -16.16 13.97
C THR A 5 15.15 -15.50 12.59
N PRO A 6 16.02 -15.84 11.62
CA PRO A 6 15.95 -15.28 10.26
C PRO A 6 14.55 -15.35 9.64
N TRP A 7 13.85 -16.46 9.88
CA TRP A 7 12.47 -16.68 9.43
C TRP A 7 11.46 -15.74 10.07
N GLN A 8 11.58 -15.45 11.36
CA GLN A 8 10.72 -14.48 12.05
C GLN A 8 10.91 -13.06 11.52
N ARG A 9 12.14 -12.70 11.12
CA ARG A 9 12.43 -11.40 10.51
C ARG A 9 11.78 -11.27 9.13
N LEU A 10 11.87 -12.32 8.32
CA LEU A 10 11.21 -12.37 7.01
C LEU A 10 9.68 -12.32 7.16
N ALA A 11 9.12 -13.08 8.11
CA ALA A 11 7.69 -13.04 8.40
C ALA A 11 7.25 -11.64 8.82
N LEU A 12 7.96 -10.98 9.75
CA LEU A 12 7.67 -9.62 10.18
C LEU A 12 7.70 -8.62 9.01
N GLY A 13 8.73 -8.69 8.15
CA GLY A 13 8.83 -7.84 6.97
C GLY A 13 7.68 -8.06 5.99
N GLY A 14 7.35 -9.32 5.69
CA GLY A 14 6.22 -9.67 4.83
C GLY A 14 4.88 -9.21 5.41
N THR A 15 4.67 -9.38 6.71
CA THR A 15 3.45 -8.93 7.39
C THR A 15 3.36 -7.40 7.38
N ALA A 16 4.45 -6.68 7.63
CA ALA A 16 4.47 -5.22 7.59
C ALA A 16 4.18 -4.69 6.18
N PHE A 17 4.74 -5.33 5.14
CA PHE A 17 4.45 -4.99 3.75
C PHE A 17 2.98 -5.21 3.39
N LEU A 18 2.42 -6.38 3.76
CA LEU A 18 1.01 -6.68 3.54
C LEU A 18 0.09 -5.71 4.29
N ALA A 19 0.45 -5.32 5.51
CA ALA A 19 -0.29 -4.34 6.28
C ALA A 19 -0.26 -2.95 5.62
N LEU A 20 0.91 -2.48 5.19
CA LEU A 20 1.04 -1.22 4.44
C LEU A 20 0.20 -1.23 3.16
N TRP A 21 0.28 -2.31 2.39
CA TRP A 21 -0.50 -2.45 1.16
C TRP A 21 -2.02 -2.46 1.43
N ALA A 22 -2.47 -3.18 2.48
CA ALA A 22 -3.88 -3.20 2.84
C ALA A 22 -4.38 -1.83 3.32
N VAL A 23 -3.59 -1.12 4.13
CA VAL A 23 -3.92 0.23 4.61
C VAL A 23 -3.97 1.23 3.46
N GLY A 24 -3.00 1.20 2.54
CA GLY A 24 -3.01 2.09 1.37
C GLY A 24 -4.21 1.81 0.45
N THR A 25 -4.53 0.53 0.21
CA THR A 25 -5.68 0.12 -0.59
C THR A 25 -6.98 0.61 0.04
N ALA A 26 -7.15 0.41 1.35
CA ALA A 26 -8.31 0.91 2.08
C ALA A 26 -8.40 2.45 2.04
N GLY A 27 -7.25 3.14 2.11
CA GLY A 27 -7.17 4.59 1.96
C GLY A 27 -7.74 5.06 0.62
N TYR A 28 -7.26 4.50 -0.49
CA TYR A 28 -7.77 4.86 -1.83
C TYR A 28 -9.25 4.48 -2.02
N MET A 29 -9.72 3.38 -1.42
CA MET A 29 -11.15 3.02 -1.51
C MET A 29 -12.04 3.96 -0.70
N THR A 30 -11.60 4.42 0.47
CA THR A 30 -12.43 5.20 1.39
C THR A 30 -12.34 6.71 1.18
N ILE A 31 -11.16 7.21 0.81
CA ILE A 31 -10.90 8.64 0.62
C ILE A 31 -11.20 9.02 -0.83
N GLU A 32 -10.68 8.26 -1.78
CA GLU A 32 -10.77 8.59 -3.22
C GLU A 32 -11.93 7.85 -3.92
N GLY A 33 -12.58 6.90 -3.25
CA GLY A 33 -13.69 6.13 -3.83
C GLY A 33 -13.27 5.16 -4.94
N PHE A 34 -11.99 4.79 -5.01
CA PHE A 34 -11.49 3.90 -6.05
C PHE A 34 -12.08 2.49 -5.91
N GLY A 35 -12.27 1.79 -7.03
CA GLY A 35 -12.55 0.36 -7.02
C GLY A 35 -11.39 -0.41 -6.38
N PHE A 36 -11.66 -1.60 -5.83
CA PHE A 36 -10.64 -2.41 -5.14
C PHE A 36 -9.39 -2.66 -5.98
N LEU A 37 -9.55 -3.01 -7.26
CA LEU A 37 -8.41 -3.30 -8.15
C LEU A 37 -7.59 -2.04 -8.44
N ASP A 38 -8.25 -0.90 -8.67
CA ASP A 38 -7.59 0.38 -8.92
C ASP A 38 -6.82 0.85 -7.68
N ALA A 39 -7.44 0.75 -6.50
CA ALA A 39 -6.83 1.09 -5.22
C ALA A 39 -5.63 0.18 -4.89
N ALA A 40 -5.76 -1.13 -5.13
CA ALA A 40 -4.70 -2.11 -4.91
C ALA A 40 -3.51 -1.87 -5.84
N TYR A 41 -3.79 -1.58 -7.11
CA TYR A 41 -2.78 -1.23 -8.11
C TYR A 41 -2.07 0.06 -7.73
N GLN A 42 -2.82 1.13 -7.45
CA GLN A 42 -2.29 2.44 -7.08
C GLN A 42 -1.39 2.35 -5.84
N THR A 43 -1.78 1.52 -4.86
CA THR A 43 -0.97 1.30 -3.66
C THR A 43 0.34 0.59 -3.97
N ILE A 44 0.32 -0.45 -4.82
CA ILE A 44 1.53 -1.17 -5.21
C ILE A 44 2.50 -0.27 -5.98
N THR A 45 2.01 0.50 -6.96
CA THR A 45 2.86 1.38 -7.77
C THR A 45 3.50 2.50 -6.95
N ALA A 46 2.79 2.99 -5.92
CA ALA A 46 3.31 3.97 -4.96
C ALA A 46 4.38 3.37 -4.04
N ILE A 47 4.09 2.24 -3.36
CA ILE A 47 5.03 1.60 -2.42
C ILE A 47 6.30 1.11 -3.14
N THR A 48 6.16 0.62 -4.37
CA THR A 48 7.30 0.16 -5.18
C THR A 48 8.06 1.31 -5.86
N THR A 49 7.57 2.55 -5.74
CA THR A 49 8.11 3.74 -6.42
C THR A 49 8.15 3.64 -7.95
N ALA A 50 7.35 2.74 -8.53
CA ALA A 50 7.26 2.55 -9.97
C ALA A 50 6.70 3.80 -10.68
N GLY A 51 5.74 4.48 -10.04
CA GLY A 51 5.34 5.84 -10.42
C GLY A 51 4.73 5.97 -11.82
N PHE A 52 3.90 5.02 -12.26
CA PHE A 52 3.23 5.05 -13.58
C PHE A 52 2.15 6.15 -13.75
N GLY A 53 1.98 7.02 -12.76
CA GLY A 53 0.87 7.96 -12.68
C GLY A 53 -0.37 7.36 -12.03
N GLU A 54 -1.40 8.19 -11.87
CA GLU A 54 -2.66 7.82 -11.24
C GLU A 54 -3.61 7.15 -12.24
N ILE A 55 -4.22 6.03 -11.87
CA ILE A 55 -5.27 5.39 -12.71
C ILE A 55 -6.51 6.28 -12.82
N ASN A 56 -6.94 6.84 -11.68
CA ASN A 56 -8.08 7.74 -11.58
C ASN A 56 -7.57 9.08 -11.06
N PRO A 57 -8.13 10.22 -11.51
CA PRO A 57 -7.71 11.53 -11.04
C PRO A 57 -7.89 11.62 -9.52
N LEU A 58 -6.80 11.88 -8.80
CA LEU A 58 -6.89 12.12 -7.36
C LEU A 58 -7.69 13.40 -7.09
N GLY A 59 -8.55 13.35 -6.07
CA GLY A 59 -9.20 14.53 -5.52
C GLY A 59 -8.21 15.45 -4.81
N ASP A 60 -8.69 16.61 -4.37
CA ASP A 60 -7.85 17.62 -3.70
C ASP A 60 -7.17 17.07 -2.43
N VAL A 61 -7.75 16.08 -1.75
CA VAL A 61 -7.17 15.45 -0.55
C VAL A 61 -6.01 14.52 -0.89
N GLY A 62 -6.08 13.78 -2.00
CA GLY A 62 -5.01 12.87 -2.43
C GLY A 62 -3.80 13.58 -3.05
N ARG A 63 -3.92 14.87 -3.38
CA ARG A 63 -2.91 15.65 -4.12
C ARG A 63 -2.04 16.55 -3.24
N VAL A 64 -2.41 16.75 -1.96
CA VAL A 64 -1.73 17.61 -0.97
C VAL A 64 -0.82 16.78 -0.07
#